data_AF-A0A2H0SDN5-F1
#
_entry.id   AF-A0A2H0SDN5-F1
#
_cell.length_a   1.000
_cell.length_b   1.000
_cell.length_c   1.000
_cell.angle_alpha   90.00
_cell.angle_beta   90.00
_cell.angle_gamma   90.00
#
_symmetry.space_group_name_H-M   'P 1'
#
loop_
_entity.id
_entity.type
_entity.pdbx_description
1 polymer ?
#
loop_
_entity_poly.entity_id
_entity_poly.type
_entity_poly.pdbx_seq_one_letter_code
_entity_poly.pdbx_strand_id
1 'polypeptide(L)'
;MKHFKFLILGLLFLVSGFLLGVGWSGQQIKQRALQPEGSTTLEQSVSMLIDTGSELVGLNHITFNQGDTVWSVLERAAEEYPELSVVSTDYGDLGVLIQSINNYESGKDNNYWQYWVNNEYAEVAANNHPVVAGDSIMWKFTSSLFQQL
;
A
#
# COMPACT_ATOMS: atom_id res chain seq x y z
N MET A 1 -30.10 0.97 -79.15
CA MET A 1 -30.60 0.09 -78.07
C MET A 1 -29.38 -0.60 -77.44
N LYS A 2 -28.54 -0.03 -76.56
CA LYS A 2 -28.78 0.74 -75.32
C LYS A 2 -29.96 0.08 -74.59
N HIS A 3 -29.81 -0.95 -73.75
CA HIS A 3 -29.33 -0.86 -72.37
C HIS A 3 -29.03 -2.23 -71.69
N PHE A 4 -28.74 -3.32 -72.42
CA PHE A 4 -28.70 -4.67 -71.81
C PHE A 4 -27.31 -5.18 -71.32
N LYS A 5 -26.25 -4.36 -71.33
CA LYS A 5 -24.89 -4.81 -70.92
C LYS A 5 -24.48 -4.45 -69.48
N PHE A 6 -25.36 -3.81 -68.70
CA PHE A 6 -24.99 -3.34 -67.35
C PHE A 6 -25.42 -4.25 -66.20
N LEU A 7 -26.07 -5.40 -66.45
CA LEU A 7 -26.64 -6.20 -65.37
C LEU A 7 -25.79 -7.41 -64.92
N ILE A 8 -24.73 -7.79 -65.64
CA ILE A 8 -23.87 -8.93 -65.24
C ILE A 8 -22.49 -8.48 -64.71
N LEU A 9 -22.15 -7.18 -64.83
CA LEU A 9 -20.90 -6.65 -64.25
C LEU A 9 -21.05 -6.19 -62.78
N GLY A 10 -22.27 -6.21 -62.22
CA GLY A 10 -22.53 -5.79 -60.83
C GLY A 10 -22.35 -6.89 -59.78
N LEU A 11 -22.33 -8.18 -60.17
CA LEU A 11 -22.31 -9.30 -59.21
C LEU A 11 -20.91 -9.84 -58.91
N LEU A 12 -19.90 -9.54 -59.75
CA LEU A 12 -18.52 -9.99 -59.55
C LEU A 12 -17.66 -9.01 -58.72
N PHE A 13 -18.14 -7.80 -58.43
CA PHE A 13 -17.45 -6.85 -57.55
C PHE A 13 -17.87 -6.93 -56.07
N LEU A 14 -18.94 -7.67 -55.74
CA LEU A 14 -19.40 -7.79 -54.34
C LEU A 14 -18.73 -8.89 -53.53
N VAL A 15 -18.02 -9.84 -54.17
CA VAL A 15 -17.29 -10.91 -53.45
C VAL A 15 -15.81 -10.55 -53.23
N SER A 16 -15.22 -9.68 -54.05
CA SER A 16 -13.83 -9.21 -53.86
C SER A 16 -13.69 -8.07 -52.84
N GLY A 17 -14.76 -7.34 -52.54
CA GLY A 17 -14.71 -6.19 -51.62
C GLY A 17 -14.75 -6.54 -50.13
N PHE A 18 -15.21 -7.75 -49.77
CA PHE A 18 -15.40 -8.12 -48.36
C PHE A 18 -14.17 -8.75 -47.71
N LEU A 19 -13.20 -9.26 -48.51
CA LEU A 19 -11.99 -9.92 -47.97
C LEU A 19 -10.76 -9.01 -47.84
N LEU A 20 -10.84 -7.74 -48.23
CA LEU A 20 -9.76 -6.76 -48.01
C LEU A 20 -10.08 -5.71 -46.93
N GLY A 21 -11.30 -5.70 -46.38
CA GLY A 21 -11.74 -4.72 -45.39
C GLY A 21 -11.45 -5.06 -43.93
N VAL A 22 -10.96 -6.26 -43.62
CA VAL A 22 -10.71 -6.71 -42.23
C VAL A 22 -9.27 -6.47 -41.75
N GLY A 23 -8.40 -5.91 -42.59
CA GLY A 23 -6.97 -5.80 -42.30
C GLY A 23 -6.43 -4.41 -41.99
N TRP A 24 -7.26 -3.35 -42.01
CA TRP A 24 -6.76 -1.98 -41.83
C TRP A 24 -7.71 -1.14 -40.97
N SER A 25 -8.04 -1.62 -39.77
CA SER A 25 -8.30 -0.69 -38.67
C SER A 25 -6.95 -0.28 -38.10
N GLY A 26 -6.29 0.61 -38.83
CA GLY A 26 -5.21 1.44 -38.30
C GLY A 26 -5.85 2.43 -37.34
N GLN A 27 -6.40 1.93 -36.23
CA GLN A 27 -6.35 2.70 -35.01
C GLN A 27 -4.89 3.05 -34.87
N GLN A 28 -4.61 4.35 -34.98
CA GLN A 28 -3.47 4.90 -34.31
C GLN A 28 -3.60 4.44 -32.85
N ILE A 29 -3.00 3.29 -32.53
CA ILE A 29 -2.12 3.22 -31.40
C ILE A 29 -1.10 4.31 -31.73
N LYS A 30 -1.48 5.57 -31.44
CA LYS A 30 -0.57 6.44 -30.73
C LYS A 30 0.06 5.46 -29.76
N GLN A 31 1.33 5.14 -30.00
CA GLN A 31 2.24 5.04 -28.91
C GLN A 31 2.02 6.36 -28.15
N ARG A 32 0.97 6.39 -27.29
CA ARG A 32 1.13 6.87 -25.95
C ARG A 32 2.38 6.12 -25.58
N ALA A 33 3.49 6.87 -25.66
CA ALA A 33 4.74 6.40 -25.15
C ALA A 33 4.40 5.63 -23.88
N LEU A 34 5.16 4.59 -23.59
CA LEU A 34 5.40 4.23 -22.22
C LEU A 34 5.88 5.53 -21.52
N GLN A 35 4.94 6.41 -21.17
CA GLN A 35 5.00 7.16 -19.95
C GLN A 35 5.23 6.04 -18.96
N PRO A 36 6.35 6.03 -18.22
CA PRO A 36 6.31 5.30 -16.98
C PRO A 36 5.08 5.84 -16.25
N GLU A 37 4.01 5.04 -16.22
CA GLU A 37 2.88 5.29 -15.34
C GLU A 37 3.49 5.30 -13.96
N GLY A 38 3.71 6.50 -13.42
CA GLY A 38 4.39 6.72 -12.17
C GLY A 38 5.70 5.95 -12.08
N SER A 39 6.82 6.61 -12.36
CA SER A 39 7.95 6.40 -11.45
C SER A 39 7.41 6.75 -10.06
N THR A 40 6.84 5.77 -9.34
CA THR A 40 6.65 5.89 -7.91
C THR A 40 8.08 6.03 -7.44
N THR A 41 8.51 7.27 -7.22
CA THR A 41 9.50 7.48 -6.17
C THR A 41 8.95 6.66 -5.03
N LEU A 42 9.63 5.58 -4.64
CA LEU A 42 9.47 5.03 -3.31
C LEU A 42 9.93 6.17 -2.40
N GLU A 43 9.07 7.20 -2.28
CA GLU A 43 9.14 8.25 -1.29
C GLU A 43 9.47 7.53 0.00
N GLN A 44 10.50 8.00 0.70
CA GLN A 44 11.00 7.41 1.94
C GLN A 44 9.85 7.28 2.94
N SER A 45 9.12 6.18 2.82
CA SER A 45 7.83 6.01 3.48
C SER A 45 7.63 4.54 3.84
N VAL A 46 6.83 4.37 4.87
CA VAL A 46 6.44 3.08 5.43
C VAL A 46 4.91 3.00 5.50
N SER A 47 4.41 1.81 5.78
CA SER A 47 3.01 1.59 6.12
C SER A 47 2.89 1.20 7.58
N MET A 48 1.77 1.55 8.21
CA MET A 48 1.48 1.19 9.59
C MET A 48 0.06 0.63 9.71
N LEU A 49 -0.09 -0.47 10.44
CA LEU A 49 -1.37 -1.03 10.81
C LEU A 49 -1.50 -1.04 12.33
N ILE A 50 -2.60 -0.52 12.85
CA ILE A 50 -2.93 -0.55 14.28
C ILE A 50 -4.12 -1.49 14.46
N ASP A 51 -3.86 -2.63 15.08
CA ASP A 51 -4.83 -3.70 15.37
C ASP A 51 -5.15 -3.70 16.87
N THR A 52 -6.35 -3.23 17.23
CA THR A 52 -6.80 -3.22 18.63
C THR A 52 -7.51 -4.52 19.04
N GLY A 53 -7.64 -5.47 18.11
CA GLY A 53 -8.46 -6.68 18.22
C GLY A 53 -9.93 -6.45 17.83
N SER A 54 -10.47 -5.24 18.02
CA SER A 54 -11.81 -4.86 17.56
C SER A 54 -11.81 -3.95 16.35
N GLU A 55 -10.74 -3.18 16.17
CA GLU A 55 -10.59 -2.20 15.10
C GLU A 55 -9.23 -2.37 14.43
N LEU A 56 -9.21 -2.05 13.14
CA LEU A 56 -8.02 -2.11 12.31
C LEU A 56 -7.88 -0.79 11.55
N VAL A 57 -6.83 -0.03 11.86
CA VAL A 57 -6.55 1.27 11.25
C VAL A 57 -5.28 1.18 10.44
N GLY A 58 -5.39 1.40 9.13
CA GLY A 58 -4.25 1.40 8.20
C GLY A 58 -3.84 2.82 7.84
N LEU A 59 -2.56 3.12 8.04
CA LEU A 59 -1.91 4.35 7.63
C LEU A 59 -0.89 4.02 6.54
N ASN A 60 -0.99 4.69 5.40
CA ASN A 60 -0.12 4.45 4.25
C ASN A 60 0.73 5.68 3.97
N HIS A 61 1.91 5.48 3.40
CA HIS A 61 2.82 6.55 3.00
C HIS A 61 3.27 7.47 4.15
N ILE A 62 3.47 6.91 5.35
CA ILE A 62 4.04 7.68 6.47
C ILE A 62 5.49 7.98 6.12
N THR A 63 5.84 9.26 5.98
CA THR A 63 7.21 9.66 5.67
C THR A 63 8.14 9.44 6.86
N PHE A 64 9.39 9.10 6.58
CA PHE A 64 10.43 8.95 7.61
C PHE A 64 11.74 9.59 7.16
N ASN A 65 12.55 10.00 8.13
CA ASN A 65 13.89 10.53 7.91
C ASN A 65 14.95 9.45 8.12
N GLN A 66 16.13 9.64 7.53
CA GLN A 66 17.26 8.75 7.80
C GLN A 66 17.59 8.71 9.31
N GLY A 67 17.61 7.50 9.87
CA GLY A 67 17.85 7.28 11.30
C GLY A 67 16.58 7.20 12.14
N ASP A 68 15.40 7.42 11.56
CA ASP A 68 14.14 7.15 12.24
C ASP A 68 14.03 5.69 12.64
N THR A 69 13.29 5.50 13.73
CA THR A 69 12.94 4.21 14.30
C THR A 69 11.43 3.98 14.24
N VAL A 70 11.00 2.76 14.52
CA VAL A 70 9.57 2.42 14.60
C VAL A 70 8.84 3.33 15.60
N TRP A 71 9.48 3.66 16.72
CA TRP A 71 8.93 4.62 17.70
C TRP A 71 8.74 6.01 17.10
N SER A 72 9.76 6.59 16.47
CA SER A 72 9.64 7.96 15.91
C SER A 72 8.61 8.04 14.78
N VAL A 73 8.40 6.94 14.04
CA VAL A 73 7.34 6.87 13.03
C VAL A 73 5.96 6.85 13.69
N LEU A 74 5.77 6.09 14.78
CA LEU A 74 4.51 6.10 15.54
C LEU A 74 4.23 7.48 16.16
N GLU A 75 5.25 8.10 16.73
CA GLU A 75 5.14 9.43 17.34
C GLU A 75 4.74 10.48 16.30
N ARG A 76 5.38 10.46 15.12
CA ARG A 76 4.99 11.31 13.99
C ARG A 76 3.58 11.05 13.49
N ALA A 77 3.18 9.79 13.38
CA ALA A 77 1.81 9.47 13.00
C ALA A 77 0.81 10.05 14.02
N ALA A 78 1.11 9.99 15.32
CA ALA A 78 0.24 10.60 16.34
C ALA A 78 0.19 12.14 16.24
N GLU A 79 1.25 12.78 15.74
CA GLU A 79 1.24 14.23 15.45
C GLU A 79 0.43 14.58 14.18
N GLU A 80 0.49 13.73 13.15
CA GLU A 80 -0.16 13.96 11.86
C GLU A 80 -1.67 13.61 11.86
N TYR A 81 -2.07 12.61 12.67
CA TYR A 81 -3.44 12.09 12.72
C TYR A 81 -4.08 12.40 14.08
N PRO A 82 -4.95 13.43 14.20
CA PRO A 82 -5.53 13.85 15.48
C PRO A 82 -6.36 12.77 16.21
N GLU A 83 -6.84 11.76 15.49
CA GLU A 83 -7.54 10.59 16.03
C GLU A 83 -6.60 9.53 16.62
N LEU A 84 -5.30 9.69 16.46
CA LEU A 84 -4.27 8.81 17.01
C LEU A 84 -3.56 9.51 18.16
N SER A 85 -3.77 9.01 19.37
CA SER A 85 -3.07 9.45 20.57
C SER A 85 -2.20 8.32 21.12
N VAL A 86 -0.99 8.65 21.56
CA VAL A 86 -0.04 7.66 22.07
C VAL A 86 0.50 8.18 23.40
N VAL A 87 0.45 7.31 24.42
CA VAL A 87 1.10 7.55 25.72
C VAL A 87 2.19 6.53 25.89
N SER A 88 3.38 6.98 26.25
CA SER A 88 4.55 6.12 26.40
C SER A 88 5.39 6.50 27.62
N THR A 89 6.35 5.64 27.95
CA THR A 89 7.40 5.93 28.93
C THR A 89 8.73 5.47 28.37
N ASP A 90 9.68 6.40 28.35
CA ASP A 90 11.07 6.12 27.98
C ASP A 90 11.85 5.64 29.21
N TYR A 91 12.38 4.41 29.13
CA TYR A 91 13.25 3.82 30.14
C TYR A 91 14.75 3.89 29.75
N GLY A 92 15.11 4.77 28.82
CA GLY A 92 16.47 4.96 28.33
C GLY A 92 16.95 3.73 27.56
N ASP A 93 18.06 3.13 28.00
CA ASP A 93 18.67 1.97 27.33
C ASP A 93 17.73 0.75 27.27
N LEU A 94 16.74 0.65 28.17
CA LEU A 94 15.74 -0.41 28.14
C LEU A 94 14.67 -0.22 27.04
N GLY A 95 14.53 1.01 26.53
CA GLY A 95 13.64 1.36 25.46
C GLY A 95 12.32 2.02 25.89
N VAL A 96 11.51 2.37 24.90
CA VAL A 96 10.22 3.03 25.07
C VAL A 96 9.11 2.00 25.22
N LEU A 97 8.38 2.07 26.34
CA LEU A 97 7.17 1.28 26.58
C LEU A 97 5.94 2.07 26.16
N ILE A 98 5.08 1.48 25.34
CA ILE A 98 3.78 2.04 25.00
C ILE A 98 2.78 1.75 26.13
N GLN A 99 2.33 2.80 26.81
CA GLN A 99 1.29 2.72 27.84
C GLN A 99 -0.10 2.65 27.21
N SER A 100 -0.36 3.43 26.16
CA SER A 100 -1.61 3.35 25.41
C SER A 100 -1.45 3.85 23.99
N ILE A 101 -2.32 3.33 23.11
CA ILE A 101 -2.67 3.95 21.84
C ILE A 101 -4.19 4.14 21.89
N ASN A 102 -4.64 5.37 21.72
CA ASN A 102 -6.01 5.77 21.99
C ASN A 102 -6.46 5.34 23.40
N ASN A 103 -7.65 4.77 23.51
CA ASN A 103 -8.25 4.31 24.76
C ASN A 103 -7.88 2.86 25.14
N TYR A 104 -6.89 2.27 24.46
CA TYR A 104 -6.43 0.91 24.73
C TYR A 104 -5.15 0.95 25.57
N GLU A 105 -5.32 0.76 26.88
CA GLU A 105 -4.25 0.78 27.88
C GLU A 105 -3.55 -0.59 28.00
N SER A 106 -2.22 -0.59 27.91
CA SER A 106 -1.39 -1.75 28.22
C SER A 106 -1.66 -2.26 29.65
N GLY A 107 -1.69 -3.59 29.81
CA GLY A 107 -2.03 -4.28 31.05
C GLY A 107 -3.53 -4.54 31.22
N LYS A 108 -4.42 -3.82 30.52
CA LYS A 108 -5.86 -4.07 30.59
C LYS A 108 -6.19 -5.42 29.97
N ASP A 109 -6.93 -6.25 30.72
CA ASP A 109 -7.30 -7.61 30.31
C ASP A 109 -6.10 -8.49 29.92
N ASN A 110 -4.93 -8.22 30.54
CA ASN A 110 -3.63 -8.81 30.23
C ASN A 110 -3.10 -8.51 28.81
N ASN A 111 -3.70 -7.59 28.06
CA ASN A 111 -3.22 -7.19 26.75
C ASN A 111 -2.17 -6.10 26.84
N TYR A 112 -1.18 -6.15 25.95
CA TYR A 112 -0.11 -5.16 25.84
C TYR A 112 0.05 -4.75 24.37
N TRP A 113 0.56 -3.54 24.16
CA TRP A 113 0.98 -3.10 22.84
C TRP A 113 2.29 -3.77 22.43
N GLN A 114 2.24 -4.46 21.31
CA GLN A 114 3.36 -5.18 20.72
C GLN A 114 3.49 -4.79 19.25
N TYR A 115 4.66 -5.02 18.65
CA TYR A 115 4.86 -4.67 17.25
C TYR A 115 5.62 -5.71 16.43
N TRP A 116 5.39 -5.63 15.12
CA TRP A 116 6.04 -6.42 14.09
C TRP A 116 6.51 -5.48 12.98
N VAL A 117 7.58 -5.86 12.30
CA VAL A 117 8.04 -5.22 11.07
C VAL A 117 8.10 -6.29 9.99
N ASN A 118 7.44 -6.06 8.86
CA ASN A 118 7.38 -6.99 7.73
C ASN A 118 6.92 -8.40 8.17
N ASN A 119 5.88 -8.46 9.01
CA ASN A 119 5.31 -9.67 9.61
C ASN A 119 6.23 -10.45 10.58
N GLU A 120 7.42 -9.94 10.89
CA GLU A 120 8.32 -10.53 11.87
C GLU A 120 8.15 -9.85 13.24
N TYR A 121 8.05 -10.65 14.30
CA TYR A 121 7.92 -10.13 15.66
C TYR A 121 9.20 -9.40 16.05
N ALA A 122 9.07 -8.20 16.59
CA ALA A 122 10.23 -7.42 16.92
C ALA A 122 10.99 -7.95 18.14
N GLU A 123 12.32 -8.05 18.01
CA GLU A 123 13.21 -8.54 19.07
C GLU A 123 13.84 -7.42 19.90
N VAL A 124 13.63 -6.16 19.52
CA VAL A 124 14.16 -4.97 20.19
C VAL A 124 13.05 -3.97 20.49
N ALA A 125 13.29 -3.00 21.36
CA ALA A 125 12.34 -1.91 21.61
C ALA A 125 12.14 -1.04 20.36
N ALA A 126 10.95 -0.45 20.19
CA ALA A 126 10.59 0.30 18.98
C ALA A 126 11.49 1.53 18.73
N ASN A 127 12.06 2.11 19.79
CA ASN A 127 13.04 3.21 19.70
C ASN A 127 14.46 2.77 19.31
N ASN A 128 14.68 1.45 19.18
CA ASN A 128 15.95 0.85 18.76
C ASN A 128 15.83 0.13 17.41
N HIS A 129 14.63 0.01 16.84
CA HIS A 129 14.41 -0.61 15.55
C HIS A 129 14.42 0.44 14.44
N PRO A 130 15.49 0.57 13.61
CA PRO A 130 15.51 1.50 12.50
C PRO A 130 14.47 1.12 11.45
N VAL A 131 13.90 2.11 10.76
CA VAL A 131 12.99 1.88 9.63
C VAL A 131 13.69 2.11 8.30
N VAL A 132 13.28 1.37 7.28
CA VAL A 132 13.69 1.56 5.89
C VAL A 132 12.48 1.72 4.97
N ALA A 133 12.71 2.26 3.78
CA ALA A 133 11.64 2.52 2.83
C ALA A 133 10.95 1.22 2.43
N GLY A 134 9.62 1.23 2.49
CA GLY A 134 8.77 0.09 2.17
C GLY A 134 8.45 -0.82 3.36
N ASP A 135 8.97 -0.56 4.56
CA ASP A 135 8.61 -1.35 5.74
C ASP A 135 7.09 -1.32 6.02
N SER A 136 6.58 -2.45 6.49
CA SER A 136 5.23 -2.59 7.01
C SER A 136 5.28 -2.81 8.51
N ILE A 137 4.88 -1.80 9.26
CA ILE A 137 4.85 -1.80 10.71
C ILE A 137 3.46 -2.21 11.18
N MET A 138 3.37 -3.16 12.10
CA MET A 138 2.12 -3.55 12.73
C MET A 138 2.23 -3.28 14.22
N TRP A 139 1.31 -2.51 14.78
CA TRP A 139 1.07 -2.42 16.23
C TRP A 139 -0.17 -3.23 16.57
N LYS A 140 -0.07 -4.12 17.55
CA LYS A 140 -1.20 -4.95 17.98
C LYS A 140 -1.39 -4.91 19.48
N PHE A 141 -2.64 -4.72 19.92
CA PHE A 141 -3.04 -4.82 21.31
C PHE A 141 -3.44 -6.26 21.64
N THR A 142 -2.57 -6.99 22.33
CA THR A 142 -2.78 -8.42 22.58
C THR A 142 -2.00 -8.94 23.79
N SER A 143 -2.50 -10.00 24.42
CA SER A 143 -1.98 -10.59 25.66
C SER A 143 -0.86 -11.61 25.45
N SER A 144 -0.59 -11.97 24.19
CA SER A 144 0.31 -13.05 23.72
C SER A 144 1.02 -13.90 24.79
N LEU A 145 0.37 -14.97 25.25
CA LEU A 145 1.10 -16.19 25.58
C LEU A 145 1.49 -16.88 24.25
N PHE A 146 2.54 -16.34 23.62
CA PHE A 146 3.46 -16.94 22.63
C PHE A 146 3.00 -17.40 21.23
N GLN A 147 3.70 -16.82 20.24
CA GLN A 147 4.32 -17.35 18.99
C GLN A 147 3.57 -18.24 17.98
N GLN A 148 3.75 -17.86 16.71
CA GLN A 148 3.82 -18.69 15.49
C GLN A 148 2.77 -19.81 15.36
N LEU A 149 1.70 -19.53 14.60
CA LEU A 149 1.02 -20.57 13.83
C LEU A 149 1.51 -20.54 12.38
#